data_AF-A0A962V8N8-F1
#
_entry.id   AF-A0A962V8N8-F1
#
_cell.length_a   1.000
_cell.length_b   1.000
_cell.length_c   1.000
_cell.angle_alpha   90.00
_cell.angle_beta   90.00
_cell.angle_gamma   90.00
#
_symmetry.space_group_name_H-M   'P 1'
#
loop_
_entity.id
_entity.type
_entity.pdbx_description
1 polymer ?
#
loop_
_entity_poly.entity_id
_entity_poly.type
_entity_poly.pdbx_seq_one_letter_code
_entity_poly.pdbx_strand_id
1 'polypeptide(L)' 'MKHSAILDACGLLADQTQGGDLSISTPIDGAEIARLKSHSTAEAEAMISASQAAFKAWRQV' A
#
# COMPACT_ATOMS: atom_id res chain seq x y z
N MET A 1 11.15 -17.17 -9.54
CA MET A 1 11.52 -15.79 -9.12
C MET A 1 11.19 -15.61 -7.65
N LYS A 2 11.97 -14.86 -6.89
CA LYS A 2 11.59 -14.47 -5.52
C LYS A 2 10.52 -13.37 -5.60
N HIS A 3 9.58 -13.34 -4.66
CA HIS A 3 8.49 -12.34 -4.65
C HIS A 3 9.03 -10.90 -4.62
N SER A 4 10.16 -10.66 -3.95
CA SER A 4 10.79 -9.33 -3.87
C SER A 4 11.08 -8.71 -5.24
N ALA A 5 11.51 -9.51 -6.22
CA ALA A 5 11.79 -9.01 -7.57
C ALA A 5 10.53 -8.47 -8.28
N ILE A 6 9.34 -8.99 -7.94
CA ILE A 6 8.07 -8.48 -8.47
C ILE A 6 7.75 -7.12 -7.82
N LEU A 7 7.93 -7.02 -6.50
CA LEU A 7 7.69 -5.78 -5.76
C LEU A 7 8.63 -4.66 -6.22
N ASP A 8 9.92 -4.96 -6.40
CA ASP A 8 10.93 -4.04 -6.91
C ASP A 8 10.58 -3.55 -8.33
N ALA A 9 10.12 -4.46 -9.21
CA ALA A 9 9.69 -4.12 -10.57
C ALA A 9 8.44 -3.22 -10.60
N CYS A 10 7.60 -3.27 -9.56
CA CYS A 10 6.46 -2.36 -9.37
C CYS A 10 6.85 -1.01 -8.73
N GLY A 11 8.13 -0.81 -8.40
CA GLY A 11 8.63 0.41 -7.75
C GLY A 11 8.28 0.52 -6.27
N LEU A 12 7.98 -0.60 -5.60
CA LEU A 12 7.73 -0.63 -4.17
C LEU A 12 9.05 -0.68 -3.41
N LEU A 13 9.20 0.23 -2.45
CA LEU A 13 10.39 0.32 -1.62
C LEU A 13 10.30 -0.62 -0.41
N ALA A 14 11.46 -0.96 0.16
CA ALA A 14 11.54 -1.86 1.31
C ALA A 14 10.84 -1.30 2.55
N ASP A 15 10.91 0.01 2.78
CA ASP A 15 10.23 0.69 3.90
C ASP A 15 8.69 0.67 3.75
N GLN A 16 8.18 0.68 2.52
CA GLN A 16 6.75 0.55 2.22
C GLN A 16 6.23 -0.88 2.41
N THR A 17 7.09 -1.89 2.29
CA THR A 17 6.71 -3.30 2.29
C THR A 17 7.13 -4.07 3.54
N GLN A 18 7.98 -3.50 4.41
CA GLN A 18 8.48 -4.16 5.63
C GLN A 18 8.34 -3.30 6.90
N GLY A 19 7.87 -2.06 6.80
CA GLY A 19 7.89 -1.08 7.89
C GLY A 19 6.66 -1.05 8.81
N GLY A 20 5.66 -1.91 8.59
CA GLY A 20 4.34 -1.74 9.23
C GLY A 20 3.99 -2.70 10.35
N ASP A 21 2.69 -2.84 10.60
CA ASP A 21 2.08 -3.68 11.64
C ASP A 21 1.22 -4.81 11.08
N LEU A 22 0.74 -4.69 9.83
CA LEU A 22 -0.07 -5.69 9.16
C LEU A 22 0.80 -6.73 8.46
N SER A 23 0.86 -7.94 9.02
CA SER A 23 1.54 -9.09 8.40
C SER A 23 0.77 -9.62 7.20
N ILE A 24 1.47 -9.82 6.08
CA ILE A 24 0.93 -10.40 4.85
C ILE A 24 1.64 -11.73 4.60
N SER A 25 0.87 -12.81 4.46
CA SER A 25 1.38 -14.15 4.21
C SER A 25 0.85 -14.73 2.89
N THR A 26 1.60 -15.66 2.32
CA THR A 26 1.19 -16.39 1.13
C THR A 26 0.38 -17.64 1.50
N PRO A 27 -0.73 -17.95 0.79
CA PRO A 27 -1.51 -19.16 1.04
C PRO A 27 -0.82 -20.44 0.56
N ILE A 28 0.31 -20.35 -0.17
CA ILE A 28 1.04 -21.51 -0.71
C ILE A 28 1.70 -22.30 0.43
N ASP A 29 2.37 -21.59 1.35
CA ASP A 29 3.17 -22.20 2.42
C ASP A 29 3.06 -21.46 3.76
N GLY A 30 2.26 -20.38 3.84
CA GLY A 30 2.08 -19.59 5.05
C GLY A 30 3.23 -18.64 5.38
N ALA A 31 4.27 -18.54 4.55
CA ALA A 31 5.39 -17.64 4.80
C ALA A 31 4.96 -16.16 4.78
N GLU A 32 5.50 -15.35 5.69
CA GLU A 32 5.34 -13.88 5.66
C GLU A 32 6.15 -13.31 4.47
N ILE A 33 5.51 -12.44 3.68
CA ILE A 33 6.10 -11.83 2.48
C ILE A 33 6.16 -10.31 2.54
N ALA A 34 5.44 -9.69 3.48
CA ALA A 34 5.46 -8.25 3.70
C ALA A 34 4.87 -7.91 5.08
N ARG A 35 5.22 -6.72 5.57
CA ARG A 35 4.58 -6.07 6.72
C ARG A 35 4.23 -4.62 6.39
N LEU A 36 2.93 -4.36 6.18
CA LEU A 36 2.43 -3.08 5.66
C LEU A 36 1.94 -2.18 6.78
N LYS A 37 2.11 -0.87 6.63
CA LYS A 37 1.58 0.09 7.61
C LYS A 37 0.06 0.19 7.43
N SER A 38 -0.68 -0.09 8.50
CA SER A 38 -2.13 0.14 8.52
C SER A 38 -2.43 1.64 8.63
N HIS A 39 -3.41 2.11 7.85
CA HIS A 39 -3.94 3.45 8.02
C HIS A 39 -4.91 3.51 9.19
N SER A 40 -4.81 4.57 9.97
CA SER A 40 -5.84 4.98 10.93
C SER A 40 -7.10 5.47 10.20
N THR A 41 -8.22 5.53 10.93
CA THR A 41 -9.47 6.11 10.43
C THR A 41 -9.28 7.57 9.99
N ALA A 42 -8.53 8.36 10.77
CA ALA A 42 -8.25 9.76 10.45
C ALA A 42 -7.40 9.90 9.17
N GLU A 43 -6.39 9.05 8.97
CA GLU A 43 -5.62 9.03 7.71
C GLU A 43 -6.51 8.65 6.51
N ALA A 44 -7.41 7.67 6.68
CA ALA A 44 -8.37 7.29 5.64
C ALA A 44 -9.33 8.44 5.28
N GLU A 45 -9.88 9.14 6.27
CA GLU A 45 -10.72 10.33 6.07
C GLU A 45 -9.97 11.45 5.32
N ALA A 46 -8.70 11.68 5.68
CA ALA A 46 -7.86 12.65 5.00
C ALA A 46 -7.64 12.29 3.51
N MET A 47 -7.39 11.00 3.21
CA MET A 47 -7.26 10.51 1.83
C MET A 47 -8.55 10.65 1.02
N ILE A 48 -9.72 10.40 1.64
CA ILE A 48 -11.03 10.62 1.00
C ILE A 48 -11.21 12.10 0.65
N SER A 49 -10.92 13.01 1.59
CA SER A 49 -11.00 14.46 1.36
C SER A 49 -10.08 14.91 0.21
N ALA A 50 -8.83 14.44 0.20
CA ALA A 50 -7.87 14.71 -0.88
C ALA A 50 -8.37 14.20 -2.24
N SER A 51 -8.95 13.00 -2.27
CA SER A 51 -9.52 12.40 -3.49
C SER A 51 -10.68 13.23 -4.04
N GLN A 52 -11.56 13.72 -3.18
CA GLN A 52 -12.67 14.60 -3.60
C GLN A 52 -12.17 15.92 -4.18
N ALA A 53 -11.12 16.51 -3.60
CA ALA A 53 -10.51 17.74 -4.12
C ALA A 53 -9.88 17.50 -5.49
N ALA A 54 -9.11 16.42 -5.65
CA ALA A 54 -8.51 16.03 -6.92
C ALA A 54 -9.57 15.77 -8.01
N PHE A 55 -10.66 15.07 -7.67
CA PHE A 55 -11.75 14.82 -8.61
C PHE A 55 -12.40 16.11 -9.13
N LYS A 56 -12.61 17.11 -8.27
CA LYS A 56 -13.20 18.39 -8.68
C LYS A 56 -12.34 19.12 -9.73
N ALA A 57 -11.02 19.01 -9.63
CA ALA A 57 -10.09 19.54 -10.62
C ALA A 57 -10.08 18.67 -11.88
N TRP A 58 -10.02 17.35 -11.73
CA TRP A 58 -9.92 16.40 -12.84
C TRP A 58 -11.15 16.43 -13.76
N ARG A 59 -12.36 16.60 -13.21
CA ARG A 59 -13.59 16.61 -14.03
C ARG A 59 -13.76 17.85 -14.92
N GLN A 60 -12.82 18.79 -14.89
CA GLN A 60 -12.84 20.00 -15.73
C GLN A 60 -11.99 19.86 -17.01
N VAL A 61 -11.27 18.74 -17.17
CA VAL A 61 -10.45 18.44 -18.36
C VAL A 61 -11.04 17.33 -19.21
#